data_AF-A0AAF0QW91-F1
#
_entry.id   AF-A0AAF0QW91-F1
#
_cell.length_a   1.000
_cell.length_b   1.000
_cell.length_c   1.000
_cell.angle_alpha   90.00
_cell.angle_beta   90.00
_cell.angle_gamma   90.00
#
_symmetry.space_group_name_H-M   'P 1'
#
loop_
_entity.id
_entity.type
_entity.pdbx_description
1 polymer ?
#
loop_
_entity_poly.entity_id
_entity_poly.type
_entity_poly.pdbx_seq_one_letter_code
_entity_poly.pdbx_strand_id
1 'polypeptide(L)'
;MENDLFFSNGLDTFIRPSLDYLRNLLGSDENVVKIIKKSSWLLRCHVTKTIAPNVLLLHDIGLSDEKIRKFILQNPKRIMRNLGCLKDVIHSVEKDLGIPREPRTFFNGIAAIVTFRQSTLAKKIDVYKSFGWSDEHIKTMTRNYPSCLSSSEAIYEFDVLLLKMPDSMNQVGKFHPGSEDPCVAFENA
;
A
#
# COMPACT_ATOMS: atom_id res chain seq x y z
N MET A 1 27.71 28.92 26.22
CA MET A 1 27.96 27.56 25.69
C MET A 1 27.00 26.61 26.39
N GLU A 2 25.78 26.43 25.88
CA GLU A 2 24.83 25.50 26.50
C GLU A 2 23.78 24.93 25.53
N ASN A 3 23.96 25.16 24.22
CA ASN A 3 23.07 24.60 23.18
C ASN A 3 23.65 23.35 22.48
N ASP A 4 24.97 23.10 22.52
CA ASP A 4 25.58 21.95 21.84
C ASP A 4 25.20 20.60 22.45
N LEU A 5 24.97 20.55 23.77
CA LEU A 5 24.58 19.32 24.47
C LEU A 5 23.14 18.90 24.16
N PHE A 6 22.23 19.85 23.93
CA PHE A 6 20.84 19.54 23.57
C PHE A 6 20.74 18.94 22.16
N PHE A 7 21.46 19.53 21.20
CA PHE A 7 21.50 19.02 19.82
C PHE A 7 22.28 17.71 19.71
N SER A 8 23.43 17.58 20.38
CA SER A 8 24.22 16.33 20.38
C SER A 8 23.49 15.16 21.05
N ASN A 9 22.83 15.40 22.19
CA ASN A 9 22.04 14.36 22.86
C ASN A 9 20.89 13.88 21.98
N GLY A 10 20.19 14.78 21.26
CA GLY A 10 19.15 14.38 20.30
C GLY A 10 19.71 13.59 19.11
N LEU A 11 20.83 14.02 18.54
CA LEU A 11 21.51 13.33 17.43
C LEU A 11 21.95 11.90 17.79
N ASP A 12 22.62 11.73 18.93
CA ASP A 12 23.15 10.42 19.33
C ASP A 12 22.10 9.49 19.95
N THR A 13 21.05 10.01 20.59
CA THR A 13 19.99 9.16 21.16
C THR A 13 18.88 8.80 20.18
N PHE A 14 18.69 9.60 19.11
CA PHE A 14 17.57 9.42 18.18
C PHE A 14 18.00 9.07 16.77
N ILE A 15 18.93 9.85 16.21
CA ILE A 15 19.29 9.75 14.79
C ILE A 15 20.19 8.54 14.59
N ARG A 16 21.23 8.38 15.41
CA ARG A 16 22.16 7.23 15.30
C ARG A 16 21.44 5.87 15.42
N PRO A 17 20.64 5.58 16.46
CA PRO A 17 19.94 4.29 16.56
C PRO A 17 18.94 4.05 15.41
N SER A 18 18.32 5.12 14.90
CA SER A 18 17.42 5.03 13.75
C SER A 18 18.17 4.67 12.47
N LEU A 19 19.33 5.29 12.23
CA LEU A 19 20.16 4.98 11.07
C LEU A 19 20.74 3.57 11.14
N ASP A 20 21.20 3.13 12.31
CA ASP A 20 21.72 1.77 12.49
C ASP A 20 20.63 0.72 12.28
N TYR A 21 19.42 0.96 12.80
CA TYR A 21 18.27 0.10 12.53
C TYR A 21 17.93 0.05 11.04
N LEU A 22 17.89 1.20 10.35
CA LEU A 22 17.61 1.25 8.91
C LEU A 22 18.71 0.55 8.10
N ARG A 23 19.97 0.68 8.49
CA ARG A 23 21.09 -0.02 7.83
C ARG A 23 20.93 -1.53 7.93
N ASN A 24 20.63 -2.05 9.13
CA ASN A 24 20.39 -3.48 9.34
C ASN A 24 19.19 -3.97 8.53
N LEU A 25 18.10 -3.21 8.51
CA LEU A 25 16.87 -3.58 7.81
C LEU A 25 17.00 -3.52 6.28
N LEU A 26 17.75 -2.55 5.76
CA LEU A 26 17.88 -2.29 4.33
C LEU A 26 19.13 -2.88 3.69
N GLY A 27 20.07 -3.37 4.50
CA GLY A 27 21.28 -4.07 4.09
C GLY A 27 22.36 -3.21 3.44
N SER A 28 22.17 -1.90 3.27
CA SER A 28 23.19 -1.01 2.72
C SER A 28 22.95 0.47 3.05
N ASP A 29 24.01 1.26 3.13
CA ASP A 29 23.93 2.72 3.35
C ASP A 29 23.29 3.43 2.16
N GLU A 30 23.49 2.95 0.93
CA GLU A 30 22.87 3.50 -0.27
C GLU A 30 21.34 3.42 -0.20
N ASN A 31 20.81 2.30 0.30
CA ASN A 31 19.39 2.13 0.52
C ASN A 31 18.85 3.07 1.61
N VAL A 32 19.62 3.27 2.68
CA VAL A 32 19.28 4.24 3.74
C VAL A 32 19.20 5.66 3.18
N VAL A 33 20.21 6.09 2.42
CA VAL A 33 20.22 7.40 1.75
C VAL A 33 19.04 7.53 0.79
N LYS A 34 18.73 6.47 0.03
CA LYS A 34 17.59 6.45 -0.92
C LYS A 34 16.25 6.69 -0.23
N ILE A 35 15.97 6.04 0.90
CA ILE A 35 14.71 6.24 1.62
C ILE A 35 14.63 7.60 2.31
N ILE A 36 15.75 8.11 2.84
CA ILE A 36 15.81 9.43 3.48
C ILE A 36 15.56 10.53 2.45
N LYS A 37 16.16 10.42 1.25
CA LYS A 37 15.90 11.35 0.13
C LYS A 37 14.42 11.35 -0.27
N LYS A 38 13.77 10.18 -0.26
CA LYS A 38 12.34 10.05 -0.62
C LYS A 38 11.40 10.47 0.51
N SER A 39 11.84 10.42 1.77
CA SER A 39 11.06 10.79 2.94
C SER A 39 11.96 11.32 4.06
N SER A 40 12.30 12.61 3.97
CA SER A 40 13.13 13.30 4.98
C SER A 40 12.55 13.26 6.40
N TRP A 41 11.24 13.02 6.52
CA TRP A 41 10.55 12.75 7.78
C TRP A 41 11.13 11.59 8.58
N LEU A 42 11.81 10.64 7.95
CA LEU A 42 12.49 9.52 8.64
C LEU A 42 13.54 10.01 9.65
N LEU A 43 14.15 11.17 9.41
CA LEU A 43 15.13 11.78 10.32
C LEU A 43 14.47 12.46 11.53
N ARG A 44 13.14 12.63 11.51
CA ARG A 44 12.35 13.33 12.53
C ARG A 44 11.46 12.40 13.36
N CYS A 45 11.43 11.10 13.06
CA CYS A 45 10.59 10.10 13.74
C CYS A 45 11.44 9.01 14.42
N HIS A 46 10.97 8.50 15.56
CA HIS A 46 11.60 7.35 16.22
C HIS A 46 11.42 6.11 15.36
N VAL A 47 12.31 5.89 14.40
CA VAL A 47 12.17 4.83 13.40
C VAL A 47 12.00 3.46 14.05
N THR A 48 12.74 3.19 15.12
CA THR A 48 12.61 1.95 15.89
C THR A 48 11.22 1.76 16.49
N LYS A 49 10.60 2.82 17.02
CA LYS A 49 9.25 2.76 17.62
C LYS A 49 8.13 2.73 16.57
N THR A 50 8.38 3.25 15.37
CA THR A 50 7.36 3.35 14.31
C THR A 50 7.46 2.21 13.30
N ILE A 51 8.65 1.93 12.76
CA ILE A 51 8.85 0.95 11.69
C ILE A 51 8.98 -0.46 12.24
N ALA A 52 9.64 -0.68 13.38
CA ALA A 52 9.86 -2.04 13.88
C ALA A 52 8.56 -2.82 14.14
N PRO A 53 7.52 -2.25 14.77
CA PRO A 53 6.24 -2.96 14.92
C PRO A 53 5.58 -3.33 13.58
N ASN A 54 5.72 -2.46 12.58
CA ASN A 54 5.17 -2.71 11.24
C ASN A 54 5.96 -3.81 10.51
N VAL A 55 7.27 -3.83 10.66
CA VAL A 55 8.14 -4.90 10.10
C VAL A 55 7.81 -6.24 10.73
N LEU A 56 7.65 -6.29 12.05
CA LEU A 56 7.24 -7.52 12.76
C LEU A 56 5.88 -8.02 12.27
N LEU A 57 4.90 -7.14 12.12
CA LEU A 57 3.59 -7.53 11.59
C LEU A 57 3.69 -8.09 10.17
N LEU A 58 4.50 -7.49 9.31
CA LEU A 58 4.74 -7.98 7.94
C LEU A 58 5.44 -9.35 7.94
N HIS A 59 6.34 -9.59 8.88
CA HIS A 59 6.97 -10.89 9.08
C HIS A 59 5.96 -11.94 9.57
N ASP A 60 5.11 -11.60 10.53
CA ASP A 60 4.09 -12.51 11.10
C ASP A 60 3.05 -12.98 10.07
N ILE A 61 2.79 -12.17 9.03
CA ILE A 61 1.93 -12.56 7.90
C ILE A 61 2.69 -13.32 6.79
N GLY A 62 3.98 -13.61 6.99
CA GLY A 62 4.79 -14.48 6.12
C GLY A 62 5.58 -13.79 5.01
N LEU A 63 5.86 -12.48 5.11
CA LEU A 63 6.77 -11.83 4.16
C LEU A 63 8.22 -12.11 4.55
N SER A 64 9.05 -12.43 3.55
CA SER A 64 10.50 -12.52 3.73
C SER A 64 11.14 -11.14 3.90
N ASP A 65 12.29 -11.09 4.55
CA ASP A 65 13.09 -9.86 4.73
C ASP A 65 13.36 -9.12 3.41
N GLU A 66 13.59 -9.87 2.34
CA GLU A 66 13.78 -9.30 1.00
C GLU A 66 12.53 -8.54 0.51
N LYS A 67 11.33 -9.13 0.68
CA LYS A 67 10.07 -8.49 0.29
C LYS A 67 9.78 -7.27 1.16
N ILE A 68 10.03 -7.37 2.47
CA ILE A 68 9.87 -6.25 3.41
C ILE A 68 10.81 -5.10 3.03
N ARG A 69 12.09 -5.39 2.78
CA ARG A 69 13.06 -4.40 2.32
C ARG A 69 12.61 -3.71 1.03
N LYS A 70 12.19 -4.49 0.03
CA LYS A 70 11.67 -3.95 -1.25
C LYS A 70 10.46 -3.04 -1.03
N PHE A 71 9.54 -3.46 -0.17
CA PHE A 71 8.35 -2.68 0.18
C PHE A 71 8.70 -1.33 0.82
N ILE A 72 9.64 -1.31 1.77
CA ILE A 72 10.08 -0.10 2.46
C ILE A 72 10.74 0.87 1.47
N LEU A 73 11.61 0.36 0.58
CA LEU A 73 12.27 1.17 -0.44
C LEU A 73 11.26 1.81 -1.42
N GLN A 74 10.20 1.09 -1.76
CA GLN A 74 9.14 1.58 -2.63
C GLN A 74 8.19 2.55 -1.91
N ASN A 75 7.92 2.33 -0.62
CA ASN A 75 6.84 3.02 0.10
C ASN A 75 7.26 3.53 1.50
N PRO A 76 8.31 4.37 1.62
CA PRO A 76 8.87 4.75 2.92
C PRO A 76 7.88 5.49 3.82
N LYS A 77 7.00 6.33 3.27
CA LYS A 77 5.95 7.02 4.05
C LYS A 77 4.89 6.06 4.59
N ARG A 78 4.67 4.91 3.93
CA ARG A 78 3.57 4.00 4.26
C ARG A 78 3.93 3.04 5.37
N ILE A 79 5.17 2.54 5.38
CA ILE A 79 5.67 1.76 6.52
C ILE A 79 5.79 2.61 7.80
N MET A 80 5.73 3.94 7.71
CA MET A 80 5.72 4.84 8.86
C MET A 80 4.32 5.15 9.41
N ARG A 81 3.25 4.70 8.76
CA ARG A 81 1.90 4.85 9.32
C ARG A 81 1.81 4.06 10.63
N ASN A 82 0.90 4.48 11.51
CA ASN A 82 0.68 3.75 12.75
C ASN A 82 0.32 2.27 12.47
N LEU A 83 0.63 1.40 13.42
CA LEU A 83 0.39 -0.04 13.29
C LEU A 83 -1.08 -0.38 13.02
N GLY A 84 -2.00 0.39 13.61
CA GLY A 84 -3.45 0.23 13.37
C GLY A 84 -3.79 0.33 11.90
N CYS A 85 -3.27 1.33 11.20
CA CYS A 85 -3.53 1.47 9.78
C CYS A 85 -3.00 0.30 8.93
N LEU A 86 -1.82 -0.23 9.27
CA LEU A 86 -1.31 -1.39 8.54
C LEU A 86 -2.17 -2.63 8.80
N LYS A 87 -2.70 -2.79 10.02
CA LYS A 87 -3.69 -3.83 10.34
C LYS A 87 -4.98 -3.65 9.55
N ASP A 88 -5.47 -2.42 9.41
CA ASP A 88 -6.68 -2.13 8.62
C ASP A 88 -6.46 -2.49 7.14
N VAL A 89 -5.29 -2.16 6.59
CA VAL A 89 -4.91 -2.55 5.22
C VAL A 89 -4.92 -4.07 5.07
N ILE A 90 -4.26 -4.79 5.99
CA ILE A 90 -4.21 -6.25 5.97
C ILE A 90 -5.62 -6.85 6.06
N HIS A 91 -6.47 -6.29 6.94
CA HIS A 91 -7.87 -6.70 7.07
C HIS A 91 -8.65 -6.50 5.77
N SER A 92 -8.52 -5.34 5.13
CA SER A 92 -9.18 -5.05 3.86
C SER A 92 -8.70 -5.96 2.72
N VAL A 93 -7.39 -6.27 2.65
CA VAL A 93 -6.86 -7.23 1.66
C VAL A 93 -7.54 -8.61 1.81
N GLU A 94 -7.76 -9.06 3.05
CA GLU A 94 -8.36 -10.37 3.31
C GLU A 94 -9.87 -10.38 3.12
N LYS A 95 -10.57 -9.39 3.68
CA LYS A 95 -12.03 -9.39 3.78
C LYS A 95 -12.69 -8.74 2.59
N ASP A 96 -12.24 -7.54 2.24
CA ASP A 96 -12.87 -6.72 1.21
C ASP A 96 -12.43 -7.20 -0.18
N LEU A 97 -11.16 -7.58 -0.33
CA LEU A 97 -10.58 -8.00 -1.61
C LEU A 97 -10.51 -9.52 -1.79
N GLY A 98 -10.75 -10.30 -0.72
CA GLY A 98 -10.73 -11.76 -0.80
C GLY A 98 -9.38 -12.35 -1.20
N ILE A 99 -8.28 -11.63 -0.99
CA ILE A 99 -6.94 -12.09 -1.37
C ILE A 99 -6.42 -13.03 -0.26
N PRO A 100 -6.14 -14.30 -0.55
CA PRO A 100 -5.62 -15.23 0.44
C PRO A 100 -4.19 -14.85 0.86
N ARG A 101 -3.76 -15.28 2.06
CA ARG A 101 -2.39 -15.11 2.58
C ARG A 101 -1.31 -15.91 1.84
N GLU A 102 -1.50 -16.14 0.54
CA GLU A 102 -0.44 -16.66 -0.31
C GLU A 102 0.66 -15.60 -0.47
N PRO A 103 1.93 -15.90 -0.15
CA PRO A 103 2.96 -14.88 0.06
C PRO A 103 3.25 -13.95 -1.13
N ARG A 104 2.88 -14.32 -2.36
CA ARG A 104 3.10 -13.50 -3.57
C ARG A 104 1.93 -12.56 -3.82
N THR A 105 0.71 -13.08 -3.83
CA THR A 105 -0.51 -12.34 -4.15
C THR A 105 -0.89 -11.39 -3.00
N PHE A 106 -0.73 -11.86 -1.76
CA PHE A 106 -1.01 -11.05 -0.56
C PHE A 106 -0.12 -9.81 -0.47
N PHE A 107 1.17 -9.98 -0.78
CA PHE A 107 2.11 -8.88 -0.86
C PHE A 107 1.70 -7.83 -1.89
N ASN A 108 1.32 -8.27 -3.10
CA ASN A 108 0.88 -7.37 -4.15
C ASN A 108 -0.40 -6.62 -3.76
N GLY A 109 -1.33 -7.29 -3.07
CA GLY A 109 -2.53 -6.67 -2.50
C GLY A 109 -2.19 -5.58 -1.50
N ILE A 110 -1.34 -5.88 -0.50
CA ILE A 110 -0.88 -4.88 0.48
C ILE A 110 -0.17 -3.72 -0.23
N ALA A 111 0.75 -4.00 -1.15
CA ALA A 111 1.48 -2.97 -1.87
C ALA A 111 0.56 -2.06 -2.71
N ALA A 112 -0.48 -2.63 -3.31
CA ALA A 112 -1.45 -1.87 -4.09
C ALA A 112 -2.27 -0.91 -3.22
N ILE A 113 -2.75 -1.37 -2.05
CA ILE A 113 -3.73 -0.59 -1.28
C ILE A 113 -3.16 0.16 -0.07
N VAL A 114 -1.94 -0.13 0.39
CA VAL A 114 -1.32 0.59 1.51
C VAL A 114 -1.18 2.10 1.22
N THR A 115 -1.20 2.46 -0.06
CA THR A 115 -1.18 3.83 -0.57
C THR A 115 -2.52 4.56 -0.36
N PHE A 116 -3.61 3.85 -0.09
CA PHE A 116 -4.93 4.44 0.11
C PHE A 116 -5.24 4.66 1.58
N ARG A 117 -6.16 5.60 1.83
CA ARG A 117 -6.94 5.60 3.06
C ARG A 117 -8.05 4.56 2.90
N GLN A 118 -8.54 4.00 4.00
CA GLN A 118 -9.64 3.04 3.95
C GLN A 118 -10.87 3.64 3.25
N SER A 119 -11.16 4.93 3.51
CA SER A 119 -12.23 5.67 2.83
C SER A 119 -12.05 5.73 1.31
N THR A 120 -10.81 5.93 0.83
CA THR A 120 -10.50 5.98 -0.61
C THR A 120 -10.66 4.60 -1.24
N LEU A 121 -10.26 3.54 -0.54
CA LEU A 121 -10.47 2.17 -1.00
C LEU A 121 -11.96 1.84 -1.11
N ALA A 122 -12.76 2.17 -0.09
CA ALA A 122 -14.20 1.94 -0.09
C ALA A 122 -14.89 2.63 -1.27
N LYS A 123 -14.58 3.92 -1.50
CA LYS A 123 -15.10 4.64 -2.67
C LYS A 123 -14.74 3.98 -3.99
N LYS A 124 -13.50 3.52 -4.16
CA LYS A 124 -13.09 2.82 -5.39
C LYS A 124 -13.91 1.53 -5.58
N ILE A 125 -14.14 0.76 -4.52
CA ILE A 125 -14.99 -0.44 -4.55
C ILE A 125 -16.44 -0.07 -4.93
N ASP A 126 -16.99 1.00 -4.34
CA ASP A 126 -18.35 1.47 -4.64
C ASP A 126 -18.51 1.88 -6.11
N VAL A 127 -17.47 2.43 -6.73
CA VAL A 127 -17.50 2.72 -8.16
C VAL A 127 -17.59 1.43 -8.99
N TYR A 128 -16.84 0.37 -8.65
CA TYR A 128 -17.03 -0.92 -9.33
C TYR A 128 -18.47 -1.45 -9.16
N LYS A 129 -19.06 -1.29 -7.97
CA LYS A 129 -20.44 -1.71 -7.70
C LYS A 129 -21.46 -0.90 -8.50
N SER A 130 -21.25 0.41 -8.69
CA SER A 130 -22.16 1.23 -9.49
C SER A 130 -22.18 0.82 -10.97
N PHE A 131 -21.10 0.19 -11.46
CA PHE A 131 -21.03 -0.45 -12.77
C PHE A 131 -21.65 -1.86 -12.83
N GLY A 132 -22.33 -2.31 -11.76
CA GLY A 132 -23.03 -3.60 -11.71
C GLY A 132 -22.13 -4.79 -11.36
N TRP A 133 -20.92 -4.56 -10.85
CA TRP A 133 -20.07 -5.64 -10.39
C TRP A 133 -20.52 -6.16 -9.03
N SER A 134 -20.58 -7.49 -8.90
CA SER A 134 -20.81 -8.14 -7.61
C SER A 134 -19.54 -8.16 -6.78
N ASP A 135 -19.67 -8.35 -5.47
CA ASP A 135 -18.52 -8.52 -4.57
C ASP A 135 -17.59 -9.66 -5.04
N GLU A 136 -18.15 -10.75 -5.59
CA GLU A 136 -17.36 -11.88 -6.09
C GLU A 136 -16.56 -11.54 -7.36
N HIS A 137 -17.12 -10.71 -8.25
CA HIS A 137 -16.40 -10.21 -9.41
C HIS A 137 -15.23 -9.30 -9.00
N ILE A 138 -15.45 -8.42 -8.03
CA ILE A 138 -14.43 -7.51 -7.50
C ILE A 138 -13.30 -8.30 -6.82
N LYS A 139 -13.63 -9.30 -5.99
CA LYS A 139 -12.64 -10.19 -5.37
C LYS A 139 -11.83 -10.96 -6.40
N THR A 140 -12.50 -11.52 -7.42
CA THR A 140 -11.82 -12.27 -8.49
C THR A 140 -10.85 -11.39 -9.26
N MET A 141 -11.27 -10.18 -9.63
CA MET A 141 -10.41 -9.22 -10.30
C MET A 141 -9.22 -8.84 -9.42
N THR A 142 -9.47 -8.42 -8.17
CA THR A 142 -8.42 -7.90 -7.28
C THR A 142 -7.44 -8.97 -6.85
N ARG A 143 -7.87 -10.24 -6.75
CA ARG A 143 -6.99 -11.39 -6.55
C ARG A 143 -6.02 -11.60 -7.70
N ASN A 144 -6.47 -11.42 -8.95
CA ASN A 144 -5.65 -11.62 -10.14
C ASN A 144 -4.82 -10.38 -10.50
N TYR A 145 -5.37 -9.20 -10.25
CA TYR A 145 -4.83 -7.90 -10.65
C TYR A 145 -4.98 -6.86 -9.52
N PRO A 146 -4.25 -6.96 -8.40
CA PRO A 146 -4.38 -6.02 -7.29
C PRO A 146 -4.13 -4.55 -7.67
N SER A 147 -3.36 -4.31 -8.74
CA SER A 147 -3.05 -2.98 -9.25
C SER A 147 -4.23 -2.24 -9.87
N CYS A 148 -5.35 -2.89 -10.21
CA CYS A 148 -6.54 -2.22 -10.75
C CYS A 148 -7.19 -1.24 -9.74
N LEU A 149 -6.90 -1.41 -8.45
CA LEU A 149 -7.31 -0.46 -7.42
C LEU A 149 -6.40 0.77 -7.36
N SER A 150 -5.20 0.66 -7.96
CA SER A 150 -4.19 1.70 -7.93
C SER A 150 -4.22 2.68 -9.09
N SER A 151 -4.90 2.33 -10.18
CA SER A 151 -5.14 3.20 -11.33
C SER A 151 -6.25 4.23 -11.01
N SER A 152 -6.03 5.47 -11.44
CA SER A 152 -7.08 6.51 -11.55
C SER A 152 -7.97 6.29 -12.78
N GLU A 153 -7.50 5.45 -13.70
CA GLU A 153 -8.11 5.13 -14.98
C GLU A 153 -8.71 3.72 -14.98
N ALA A 154 -9.58 3.43 -14.01
CA ALA A 154 -10.25 2.12 -13.98
C ALA A 154 -10.97 1.84 -15.31
N ILE A 155 -11.41 2.87 -16.04
CA ILE A 155 -12.12 2.79 -17.32
C ILE A 155 -11.31 2.12 -18.43
N TYR A 156 -10.03 2.48 -18.62
CA TYR A 156 -9.20 1.86 -19.67
C TYR A 156 -8.80 0.43 -19.29
N GLU A 157 -8.65 0.17 -17.99
CA GLU A 157 -8.42 -1.18 -17.50
C GLU A 157 -9.69 -2.03 -17.54
N PHE A 158 -10.90 -1.46 -17.44
CA PHE A 158 -12.17 -2.20 -17.53
C PHE A 158 -12.28 -2.96 -18.85
N ASP A 159 -12.09 -2.30 -20.00
CA ASP A 159 -12.19 -2.96 -21.31
C ASP A 159 -11.07 -4.00 -21.50
N VAL A 160 -9.85 -3.68 -21.08
CA VAL A 160 -8.69 -4.58 -21.21
C VAL A 160 -8.78 -5.78 -20.26
N LEU A 161 -9.34 -5.59 -19.07
CA LEU A 161 -9.52 -6.63 -18.06
C LEU A 161 -10.70 -7.52 -18.41
N LEU A 162 -11.82 -6.96 -18.91
CA LEU A 162 -12.94 -7.75 -19.44
C LEU A 162 -12.44 -8.72 -20.52
N LEU A 163 -11.64 -8.27 -21.48
CA LEU A 163 -11.04 -9.14 -22.50
C LEU A 163 -10.14 -10.27 -21.96
N LYS A 164 -9.66 -10.18 -20.72
CA LYS A 164 -8.80 -11.19 -20.07
C LYS A 164 -9.54 -12.05 -19.04
N MET A 165 -10.79 -11.72 -18.71
CA MET A 165 -11.60 -12.46 -17.75
C MET A 165 -12.43 -13.57 -18.43
N PRO A 166 -12.88 -14.60 -17.68
CA PRO A 166 -13.73 -15.66 -18.22
C PRO A 166 -15.01 -15.09 -18.83
N ASP A 167 -15.54 -15.71 -19.89
CA ASP A 167 -16.69 -15.21 -20.67
C ASP A 167 -17.94 -14.86 -19.84
N SER A 168 -18.10 -15.49 -18.66
CA SER A 168 -19.17 -15.18 -17.71
C SER A 168 -19.12 -13.73 -17.17
N MET A 169 -17.96 -13.07 -17.24
CA MET A 169 -17.78 -11.68 -16.77
C MET A 169 -17.88 -10.65 -17.92
N ASN A 170 -17.82 -11.07 -19.18
CA ASN A 170 -17.84 -10.21 -20.39
C ASN A 170 -19.19 -9.51 -20.66
N GLN A 171 -20.22 -9.83 -19.88
CA GLN A 171 -21.54 -9.19 -19.95
C GLN A 171 -21.80 -8.22 -18.78
N VAL A 172 -20.92 -8.19 -17.76
CA VAL A 172 -21.06 -7.37 -16.56
C VAL A 172 -20.45 -6.00 -16.82
N GLY A 173 -21.27 -4.95 -16.82
CA GLY A 173 -20.78 -3.56 -16.95
C GLY A 173 -20.62 -3.05 -18.38
N LYS A 174 -21.42 -3.51 -19.35
CA LYS A 174 -21.51 -2.83 -20.66
C LYS A 174 -21.90 -1.37 -20.45
N PHE A 175 -20.97 -0.47 -20.71
CA PHE A 175 -21.14 0.98 -20.56
C PHE A 175 -22.36 1.46 -21.35
N HIS A 176 -23.29 2.14 -20.67
CA HIS A 176 -24.41 2.84 -21.31
C HIS A 176 -24.02 4.31 -21.45
N PRO A 177 -24.03 4.92 -22.66
CA PRO A 177 -23.41 6.23 -22.93
C PRO A 177 -24.04 7.47 -22.26
N GLY A 178 -24.81 7.32 -21.17
CA GLY A 178 -25.60 8.39 -20.55
C GLY A 178 -25.38 8.62 -19.05
N SER A 179 -24.48 7.89 -18.38
CA SER A 179 -24.09 8.16 -16.98
C SER A 179 -22.92 9.14 -16.90
N GLU A 180 -22.84 9.92 -15.81
CA GLU A 180 -21.77 10.90 -15.53
C GLU A 180 -20.36 10.37 -15.86
N ASP A 181 -19.49 11.25 -16.39
CA ASP A 181 -18.14 10.92 -16.82
C ASP A 181 -17.38 10.21 -15.68
N PRO A 182 -17.04 8.91 -15.84
CA PRO A 182 -16.41 8.17 -14.76
C PRO A 182 -15.01 8.70 -14.42
N CYS A 183 -14.36 9.44 -15.32
CA CYS A 183 -13.10 10.12 -15.01
C CYS A 183 -13.27 11.08 -13.82
N VAL A 184 -14.40 11.79 -13.77
CA VAL A 184 -14.74 12.74 -12.70
C VAL A 184 -15.05 12.02 -11.38
N ALA A 185 -15.69 10.85 -11.43
CA ALA A 185 -15.97 10.05 -10.23
C ALA A 185 -14.69 9.45 -9.61
N PHE A 186 -13.72 9.07 -10.44
CA PHE A 186 -12.45 8.49 -10.00
C PHE A 186 -11.40 9.52 -9.58
N GLU A 187 -11.37 10.71 -10.18
CA GLU A 187 -10.49 11.80 -9.75
C GLU A 187 -10.88 12.37 -8.37
N ASN A 188 -12.16 12.30 -8.01
CA ASN A 188 -12.71 12.84 -6.76
C ASN A 188 -12.83 11.81 -5.60
N ALA A 189 -12.37 10.57 -5.80
CA ALA A 189 -12.47 9.46 -4.84
C ALA A 189 -11.19 9.27 -3.98
#